data_AF-A0A3E0RE48-F1
#
_entry.id   AF-A0A3E0RE48-F1
#
_cell.length_a   1.000
_cell.length_b   1.000
_cell.length_c   1.000
_cell.angle_alpha   90.00
_cell.angle_beta   90.00
_cell.angle_gamma   90.00
#
_symmetry.space_group_name_H-M   'P 1'
#
loop_
_entity.id
_entity.type
_entity.pdbx_description
1 polymer ?
#
loop_
_entity_poly.entity_id
_entity_poly.type
_entity_poly.pdbx_seq_one_letter_code
_entity_poly.pdbx_strand_id
1 'polypeptide(L)'
;MVKILLFLLFIPHLGFSQVPRETLTEEALEVIDTSSLNNISAQHLWQIFGLPKDAIFHFISYRSTFGSIAHTSELYYIDGLDTLTVEYLLDMFPLKRDVENSRGQVVSKSSISNGTVRLSNSLLLRHHQHRAALHTVLENFKPIYNGYVSSSTKNSKWLIGDYSVHCGQGILLGRPGFPSPTTNEYFRFGLSGQTGVSSSGMYRGVAWQYHNKSDTFLGALSQSSPLLIWKKNHSLLAYGAALKGSEWTVFGKYYEGPLRVFTEVTREKQHIGGNLLYQDVLFELNVLRTKEGLTTRKYLSWQDRLGRWHVIHNDGILRVQLQNKNLRLFVNEHSKGALVRTYRWKLQLQRSKINYDLHWHQGTYGLSLRHTWLHGPVKYHLLFAAVDYRGSPVWLGIPAARGYLGALAIHEDFSGIVAKVAIGPLQIGTTINFENIPKSTLQMSYFTSL
;
A
#
# COMPACT_ATOMS: atom_id res chain seq x y z
N MET A 1 -26.96 -14.33 7.12
CA MET A 1 -26.25 -13.03 7.01
C MET A 1 -26.18 -12.27 8.34
N VAL A 2 -27.25 -12.17 9.13
CA VAL A 2 -27.29 -11.37 10.38
C VAL A 2 -26.29 -11.85 11.46
N LYS A 3 -26.02 -13.16 11.58
CA LYS A 3 -25.09 -13.70 12.60
C LYS A 3 -23.60 -13.40 12.38
N ILE A 4 -23.17 -13.14 11.14
CA ILE A 4 -21.77 -12.78 10.81
C ILE A 4 -21.54 -11.27 11.02
N LEU A 5 -22.55 -10.44 10.77
CA LEU A 5 -22.50 -9.00 11.05
C LEU A 5 -22.39 -8.71 12.56
N LEU A 6 -23.10 -9.48 13.40
CA LEU A 6 -23.03 -9.34 14.85
C LEU A 6 -21.64 -9.68 15.41
N PHE A 7 -20.93 -10.65 14.83
CA PHE A 7 -19.59 -11.03 15.28
C PHE A 7 -18.53 -9.96 14.92
N LEU A 8 -18.74 -9.20 13.84
CA LEU A 8 -17.87 -8.08 13.45
C LEU A 8 -18.09 -6.82 14.32
N LEU A 9 -19.28 -6.68 14.92
CA LEU A 9 -19.62 -5.58 15.83
C LEU A 9 -18.92 -5.68 17.20
N PHE A 10 -18.42 -6.85 17.61
CA PHE A 10 -17.75 -7.05 18.91
C PHE A 10 -16.21 -6.96 18.88
N ILE A 11 -15.60 -6.86 17.69
CA ILE A 11 -14.14 -6.73 17.55
C ILE A 11 -13.58 -5.34 17.94
N PRO A 12 -14.27 -4.20 17.79
CA PRO A 12 -13.67 -2.88 18.08
C PRO A 12 -13.52 -2.58 19.58
N HIS A 13 -14.09 -3.40 20.48
CA HIS A 13 -14.01 -3.20 21.93
C HIS A 13 -12.71 -3.72 22.58
N LEU A 14 -11.76 -4.27 21.83
CA LEU A 14 -10.50 -4.84 22.36
C LEU A 14 -9.23 -4.04 21.98
N GLY A 15 -9.37 -2.86 21.36
CA GLY A 15 -8.27 -2.16 20.68
C GLY A 15 -7.60 -0.99 21.40
N PHE A 16 -8.02 -0.59 22.60
CA PHE A 16 -7.47 0.60 23.25
C PHE A 16 -6.39 0.26 24.26
N SER A 17 -5.14 0.50 23.87
CA SER A 17 -4.03 0.68 24.80
C SER A 17 -2.95 1.49 24.11
N GLN A 18 -2.74 2.74 24.56
CA GLN A 18 -1.45 3.40 24.37
C GLN A 18 -0.37 2.47 24.89
N VAL A 19 0.77 2.39 24.20
CA VAL A 19 1.86 1.47 24.57
C VAL A 19 2.74 2.18 25.60
N PRO A 20 2.78 1.72 26.86
CA PRO A 20 3.69 2.29 27.85
C PRO A 20 5.13 2.12 27.39
N ARG A 21 5.98 3.11 27.74
CA ARG A 21 7.40 3.15 27.37
C ARG A 21 8.15 1.85 27.67
N GLU A 22 7.76 1.20 28.75
CA GLU A 22 8.36 -0.03 29.28
C GLU A 22 8.07 -1.28 28.43
N THR A 23 7.15 -1.20 27.47
CA THR A 23 6.73 -2.32 26.60
C THR A 23 7.11 -2.13 25.13
N LEU A 24 7.91 -1.12 24.83
CA LEU A 24 8.34 -0.76 23.48
C LEU A 24 9.33 -1.81 22.91
N THR A 25 9.11 -2.21 21.66
CA THR A 25 10.01 -3.11 20.93
C THR A 25 11.32 -2.39 20.54
N GLU A 26 12.38 -3.14 20.18
CA GLU A 26 13.63 -2.55 19.67
C GLU A 26 13.39 -1.60 18.47
N GLU A 27 12.44 -1.95 17.59
CA GLU A 27 12.00 -1.10 16.47
C GLU A 27 11.40 0.23 16.96
N ALA A 28 10.66 0.22 18.07
CA ALA A 28 10.07 1.41 18.65
C ALA A 28 11.14 2.34 19.27
N LEU A 29 12.18 1.76 19.89
CA LEU A 29 13.32 2.51 20.42
C LEU A 29 14.12 3.18 19.30
N GLU A 30 14.38 2.49 18.19
CA GLU A 30 15.07 3.08 17.03
C GLU A 30 14.26 4.25 16.42
N VAL A 31 12.93 4.12 16.35
CA VAL A 31 12.07 5.19 15.87
C VAL A 31 12.04 6.37 16.85
N ILE A 32 11.99 6.12 18.17
CA ILE A 32 12.15 7.17 19.18
C ILE A 32 13.48 7.87 18.99
N ASP A 33 14.58 7.16 18.73
CA ASP A 33 15.94 7.69 18.61
C ASP A 33 16.26 8.41 17.29
N THR A 34 15.40 8.25 16.27
CA THR A 34 15.56 8.92 14.97
C THR A 34 14.48 9.96 14.67
N SER A 35 13.40 9.99 15.46
CA SER A 35 12.23 10.85 15.21
C SER A 35 12.09 12.01 16.20
N SER A 36 11.31 13.01 15.79
CA SER A 36 10.83 14.16 16.55
C SER A 36 9.38 14.42 16.17
N LEU A 37 8.64 15.20 16.96
CA LEU A 37 7.25 15.55 16.63
C LEU A 37 7.11 16.16 15.22
N ASN A 38 8.11 16.92 14.79
CA ASN A 38 8.11 17.57 13.49
C ASN A 38 8.44 16.66 12.30
N ASN A 39 9.02 15.47 12.51
CA ASN A 39 9.43 14.57 11.42
C ASN A 39 8.78 13.17 11.48
N ILE A 40 8.12 12.81 12.59
CA ILE A 40 7.54 11.48 12.75
C ILE A 40 6.44 11.24 11.71
N SER A 41 6.43 10.01 11.19
CA SER A 41 5.45 9.58 10.20
C SER A 41 4.14 9.15 10.87
N ALA A 42 3.02 9.41 10.20
CA ALA A 42 1.70 8.95 10.64
C ALA A 42 1.65 7.42 10.84
N GLN A 43 2.41 6.68 10.01
CA GLN A 43 2.50 5.23 10.10
C GLN A 43 3.15 4.79 11.42
N HIS A 44 4.24 5.43 11.84
CA HIS A 44 4.90 5.09 13.09
C HIS A 44 4.02 5.40 14.30
N LEU A 45 3.41 6.60 14.35
CA LEU A 45 2.48 6.98 15.41
C LEU A 45 1.36 5.94 15.61
N TRP A 46 0.85 5.38 14.51
CA TRP A 46 -0.20 4.37 14.57
C TRP A 46 0.32 2.97 14.90
N GLN A 47 1.28 2.46 14.14
CA GLN A 47 1.65 1.04 14.18
C GLN A 47 2.57 0.69 15.37
N ILE A 48 3.35 1.66 15.82
CA ILE A 48 4.37 1.46 16.85
C ILE A 48 3.87 2.02 18.19
N PHE A 49 3.31 3.23 18.17
CA PHE A 49 2.91 3.94 19.38
C PHE A 49 1.41 3.82 19.69
N GLY A 50 0.64 3.19 18.80
CA GLY A 50 -0.78 2.88 19.05
C GLY A 50 -1.66 4.11 19.17
N LEU A 51 -1.26 5.26 18.60
CA LEU A 51 -2.11 6.45 18.64
C LEU A 51 -3.38 6.23 17.80
N PRO A 52 -4.54 6.73 18.26
CA PRO A 52 -5.76 6.77 17.48
C PRO A 52 -5.57 7.49 16.14
N LYS A 53 -6.11 6.94 15.06
CA LYS A 53 -5.89 7.48 13.70
C LYS A 53 -6.50 8.87 13.48
N ASP A 54 -7.57 9.20 14.20
CA ASP A 54 -8.18 10.53 14.28
C ASP A 54 -7.21 11.54 14.92
N ALA A 55 -6.64 11.24 16.09
CA ALA A 55 -5.60 12.04 16.72
C ALA A 55 -4.39 12.27 15.78
N ILE A 56 -3.92 11.20 15.12
CA ILE A 56 -2.83 11.29 14.13
C ILE A 56 -3.23 12.20 12.95
N PHE A 57 -4.47 12.10 12.47
CA PHE A 57 -4.93 12.92 11.37
C PHE A 57 -4.92 14.41 11.73
N HIS A 58 -5.48 14.77 12.87
CA HIS A 58 -5.49 16.16 13.32
C HIS A 58 -4.08 16.70 13.53
N PHE A 59 -3.21 15.91 14.17
CA PHE A 59 -1.80 16.26 14.35
C PHE A 59 -1.07 16.53 13.01
N ILE A 60 -1.21 15.62 12.04
CA ILE A 60 -0.56 15.76 10.72
C ILE A 60 -1.18 16.90 9.91
N SER A 61 -2.49 17.11 10.02
CA SER A 61 -3.21 18.19 9.33
C SER A 61 -2.82 19.56 9.87
N TYR A 62 -2.70 19.70 11.18
CA TYR A 62 -2.16 20.91 11.82
C TYR A 62 -0.76 21.21 11.27
N ARG A 63 0.15 20.22 11.27
CA ARG A 63 1.52 20.36 10.74
C ARG A 63 1.55 20.73 9.26
N SER A 64 0.59 20.23 8.47
CA SER A 64 0.49 20.56 7.05
C SER A 64 -0.06 21.96 6.79
N THR A 65 -0.93 22.46 7.68
CA THR A 65 -1.60 23.77 7.53
C THR A 65 -0.74 24.90 8.06
N PHE A 66 -0.18 24.72 9.26
CA PHE A 66 0.53 25.77 9.99
C PHE A 66 2.06 25.62 9.93
N GLY A 67 2.55 24.48 9.43
CA GLY A 67 3.98 24.17 9.34
C GLY A 67 4.51 23.44 10.57
N SER A 68 5.81 23.54 10.84
CA SER A 68 6.43 22.88 11.99
C SER A 68 5.88 23.41 13.32
N ILE A 69 5.61 22.52 14.27
CA ILE A 69 5.25 22.83 15.65
C ILE A 69 6.44 23.56 16.27
N ALA A 70 6.23 24.81 16.67
CA ALA A 70 7.28 25.66 17.23
C ALA A 70 7.38 25.52 18.75
N HIS A 71 6.24 25.36 19.42
CA HIS A 71 6.15 25.23 20.88
C HIS A 71 5.28 24.02 21.30
N THR A 72 5.63 23.37 22.41
CA THR A 72 4.91 22.18 22.92
C THR A 72 3.45 22.48 23.23
N SER A 73 3.15 23.70 23.68
CA SER A 73 1.79 24.14 23.97
C SER A 73 0.85 24.11 22.76
N GLU A 74 1.40 24.18 21.53
CA GLU A 74 0.59 24.09 20.31
C GLU A 74 -0.16 22.77 20.19
N LEU A 75 0.36 21.69 20.78
CA LEU A 75 -0.29 20.38 20.75
C LEU A 75 -1.66 20.39 21.43
N TYR A 76 -1.83 21.20 22.49
CA TYR A 76 -3.11 21.33 23.20
C TYR A 76 -4.16 22.10 22.40
N TYR A 77 -3.77 22.79 21.33
CA TYR A 77 -4.69 23.49 20.43
C TYR A 77 -5.06 22.66 19.19
N ILE A 78 -4.55 21.44 19.07
CA ILE A 78 -4.91 20.53 17.97
C ILE A 78 -6.19 19.80 18.37
N ASP A 79 -7.30 20.19 17.76
CA ASP A 79 -8.59 19.50 17.91
C ASP A 79 -8.40 17.99 17.73
N GLY A 80 -8.81 17.17 18.70
CA GLY A 80 -8.66 15.71 18.64
C GLY A 80 -7.41 15.13 19.31
N LEU A 81 -6.52 15.95 19.88
CA LEU A 81 -5.54 15.51 20.88
C LEU A 81 -6.07 15.77 22.29
N ASP A 82 -6.29 14.72 23.07
CA ASP A 82 -6.56 14.86 24.50
C ASP A 82 -5.27 15.08 25.30
N THR A 83 -5.40 15.58 26.52
CA THR A 83 -4.26 15.87 27.42
C THR A 83 -3.34 14.66 27.57
N LEU A 84 -3.90 13.45 27.68
CA LEU A 84 -3.14 12.20 27.82
C LEU A 84 -2.31 11.90 26.57
N THR A 85 -2.86 12.07 25.37
CA THR A 85 -2.13 11.87 24.12
C THR A 85 -1.05 12.94 23.94
N VAL A 86 -1.31 14.19 24.35
CA VAL A 86 -0.31 15.25 24.30
C VAL A 86 0.86 14.94 25.24
N GLU A 87 0.59 14.60 26.49
CA GLU A 87 1.62 14.21 27.47
C GLU A 87 2.43 13.01 26.99
N TYR A 88 1.75 11.99 26.44
CA TYR A 88 2.40 10.82 25.86
C TYR A 88 3.34 11.18 24.70
N LEU A 89 2.90 12.04 23.78
CA LEU A 89 3.73 12.51 22.66
C LEU A 89 4.95 13.31 23.13
N LEU A 90 4.79 14.12 24.18
CA LEU A 90 5.87 14.93 24.75
C LEU A 90 6.89 14.08 25.53
N ASP A 91 6.47 12.99 26.17
CA ASP A 91 7.40 12.05 26.81
C ASP A 91 8.21 11.24 25.77
N MET A 92 7.58 10.89 24.64
CA MET A 92 8.19 10.03 23.63
C MET A 92 9.08 10.77 22.63
N PHE A 93 8.75 12.02 22.28
CA PHE A 93 9.42 12.72 21.18
C PHE A 93 9.82 14.15 21.54
N PRO A 94 11.07 14.55 21.23
CA PRO A 94 11.45 15.96 21.28
C PRO A 94 10.75 16.75 20.16
N LEU A 95 10.60 18.08 20.36
CA LEU A 95 10.04 19.00 19.35
C LEU A 95 10.85 19.02 18.05
N LYS A 96 12.17 19.09 18.17
CA LYS A 96 13.13 19.04 17.06
C LYS A 96 14.31 18.19 17.48
N ARG A 97 14.81 17.39 16.54
CA ARG A 97 16.17 16.87 16.59
C ARG A 97 16.93 17.44 15.43
N ASP A 98 18.07 18.07 15.73
CA ASP A 98 19.06 18.44 14.73
C ASP A 98 19.78 17.18 14.26
N VAL A 99 19.09 16.42 13.42
CA VAL A 99 19.75 15.40 12.62
C VAL A 99 20.36 16.13 11.44
N GLU A 100 21.69 16.09 11.30
CA GLU A 100 22.38 16.52 10.09
C GLU A 100 21.73 15.82 8.88
N ASN A 101 20.90 16.58 8.15
CA ASN A 101 20.03 16.03 7.10
C ASN A 101 20.80 15.84 5.78
N SER A 102 22.10 15.57 5.86
CA SER A 102 23.00 15.31 4.76
C SER A 102 23.25 13.81 4.70
N ARG A 103 22.43 13.11 3.93
CA ARG A 103 22.57 11.66 3.73
C ARG A 103 22.60 11.38 2.24
N GLY A 104 23.78 10.97 1.76
CA GLY A 104 23.93 10.31 0.48
C GLY A 104 23.77 8.81 0.69
N GLN A 105 22.92 8.17 -0.10
CA GLN A 105 22.77 6.72 -0.11
C GLN A 105 22.89 6.23 -1.55
N VAL A 106 23.84 5.33 -1.77
CA VAL A 106 23.94 4.57 -3.02
C VAL A 106 23.36 3.19 -2.74
N VAL A 107 22.35 2.81 -3.50
CA VAL A 107 21.73 1.48 -3.45
C VAL A 107 21.93 0.84 -4.81
N SER A 108 22.92 -0.04 -4.91
CA SER A 108 23.08 -0.90 -6.07
C SER A 108 22.40 -2.24 -5.83
N LYS A 109 21.64 -2.70 -6.82
CA LYS A 109 20.96 -3.99 -6.84
C LYS A 109 21.13 -4.59 -8.22
N SER A 110 21.92 -5.64 -8.32
CA SER A 110 21.96 -6.52 -9.49
C SER A 110 20.95 -7.64 -9.32
N SER A 111 20.22 -7.92 -10.39
CA SER A 111 19.33 -9.08 -10.46
C SER A 111 19.43 -9.70 -11.84
N ILE A 112 19.62 -11.01 -11.86
CA ILE A 112 19.69 -11.80 -13.08
C ILE A 112 18.49 -12.76 -13.04
N SER A 113 17.62 -12.68 -14.03
CA SER A 113 16.44 -13.55 -14.19
C SER A 113 16.32 -14.00 -15.66
N ASN A 114 15.58 -15.08 -15.95
CA ASN A 114 15.50 -15.73 -17.27
C ASN A 114 15.52 -14.75 -18.47
N GLY A 115 16.65 -14.73 -19.19
CA GLY A 115 16.83 -13.91 -20.39
C GLY A 115 16.86 -12.40 -20.14
N THR A 116 17.01 -11.96 -18.89
CA THR A 116 17.03 -10.54 -18.51
C THR A 116 18.05 -10.23 -17.43
N VAL A 117 19.12 -9.57 -17.85
CA VAL A 117 20.07 -8.89 -16.95
C VAL A 117 19.43 -7.58 -16.53
N ARG A 118 19.13 -7.45 -15.23
CA ARG A 118 18.63 -6.23 -14.63
C ARG A 118 19.61 -5.67 -13.60
N LEU A 119 20.42 -4.70 -14.02
CA LEU A 119 21.22 -3.91 -13.10
C LEU A 119 20.43 -2.67 -12.70
N SER A 120 20.16 -2.49 -11.41
CA SER A 120 19.51 -1.29 -10.91
C SER A 120 20.40 -0.54 -9.93
N ASN A 121 20.73 0.71 -10.24
CA ASN A 121 21.46 1.58 -9.33
C ASN A 121 20.56 2.74 -8.93
N SER A 122 20.50 3.02 -7.64
CA SER A 122 19.77 4.16 -7.10
C SER A 122 20.74 5.03 -6.34
N LEU A 123 20.94 6.24 -6.82
CA LEU A 123 21.59 7.30 -6.06
C LEU A 123 20.50 8.13 -5.41
N LEU A 124 20.53 8.23 -4.09
CA LEU A 124 19.62 9.06 -3.31
C LEU A 124 20.46 10.10 -2.57
N LEU A 125 20.18 11.37 -2.79
CA LEU A 125 20.85 12.48 -2.14
C LEU A 125 19.81 13.30 -1.40
N ARG A 126 20.03 13.52 -0.11
CA ARG A 126 19.28 14.48 0.68
C ARG A 126 20.29 15.41 1.34
N HIS A 127 20.10 16.70 1.13
CA HIS A 127 20.93 17.73 1.74
C HIS A 127 20.06 18.96 2.01
N HIS A 128 19.74 19.20 3.29
CA HIS A 128 18.83 20.27 3.73
C HIS A 128 17.51 20.30 2.94
N GLN A 129 17.35 21.32 2.08
CA GLN A 129 16.18 21.61 1.26
C GLN A 129 16.21 20.91 -0.10
N HIS A 130 17.32 20.28 -0.45
CA HIS A 130 17.53 19.63 -1.72
C HIS A 130 17.38 18.12 -1.59
N ARG A 131 16.69 17.53 -2.57
CA ARG A 131 16.57 16.09 -2.71
C ARG A 131 16.78 15.72 -4.15
N ALA A 132 17.67 14.77 -4.41
CA ALA A 132 17.85 14.20 -5.72
C ALA A 132 17.77 12.69 -5.62
N ALA A 133 17.20 12.07 -6.63
CA ALA A 133 17.16 10.63 -6.74
C ALA A 133 17.35 10.26 -8.21
N LEU A 134 18.31 9.40 -8.49
CA LEU A 134 18.54 8.86 -9.83
C LEU A 134 18.49 7.34 -9.73
N HIS A 135 17.52 6.74 -10.42
CA HIS A 135 17.36 5.32 -10.55
C HIS A 135 17.67 4.92 -11.99
N THR A 136 18.74 4.18 -12.18
CA THR A 136 19.07 3.56 -13.45
C THR A 136 18.67 2.10 -13.38
N VAL A 137 17.97 1.61 -14.40
CA VAL A 137 17.66 0.20 -14.59
C VAL A 137 18.15 -0.18 -15.97
N LEU A 138 19.20 -0.98 -16.04
CA LEU A 138 19.63 -1.61 -17.27
C LEU A 138 18.87 -2.94 -17.37
N GLU A 139 17.91 -3.05 -18.27
CA GLU A 139 17.16 -4.28 -18.52
C GLU A 139 17.44 -4.73 -19.96
N ASN A 140 18.00 -5.94 -20.18
CA ASN A 140 18.35 -6.42 -21.52
C ASN A 140 19.25 -5.46 -22.32
N PHE A 141 20.24 -4.87 -21.66
CA PHE A 141 21.13 -3.84 -22.23
C PHE A 141 20.42 -2.56 -22.71
N LYS A 142 19.13 -2.38 -22.40
CA LYS A 142 18.41 -1.13 -22.61
C LYS A 142 18.39 -0.34 -21.30
N PRO A 143 19.09 0.81 -21.23
CA PRO A 143 19.08 1.60 -20.02
C PRO A 143 17.78 2.40 -19.92
N ILE A 144 17.10 2.27 -18.78
CA ILE A 144 15.95 3.07 -18.38
C ILE A 144 16.41 3.97 -17.24
N TYR A 145 16.30 5.28 -17.46
CA TYR A 145 16.60 6.29 -16.46
C TYR A 145 15.29 6.81 -15.89
N ASN A 146 15.19 6.82 -14.57
CA ASN A 146 14.14 7.55 -13.87
C ASN A 146 14.77 8.33 -12.73
N GLY A 147 14.41 9.58 -12.54
CA GLY A 147 14.99 10.35 -11.47
C GLY A 147 14.42 11.74 -11.40
N TYR A 148 14.67 12.39 -10.26
CA TYR A 148 14.28 13.76 -10.04
C TYR A 148 15.35 14.50 -9.27
N VAL A 149 15.38 15.81 -9.47
CA VAL A 149 16.04 16.77 -8.58
C VAL A 149 14.95 17.72 -8.10
N SER A 150 14.94 17.97 -6.80
CA SER A 150 13.97 18.87 -6.19
C SER A 150 14.63 19.77 -5.16
N SER A 151 14.09 20.97 -5.05
CA SER A 151 14.45 21.96 -4.04
C SER A 151 13.17 22.46 -3.40
N SER A 152 13.15 22.58 -2.08
CA SER A 152 11.98 23.06 -1.34
C SER A 152 12.37 24.13 -0.33
N THR A 153 11.80 25.33 -0.49
CA THR A 153 11.79 26.37 0.53
C THR A 153 10.53 26.26 1.38
N LYS A 154 10.33 27.18 2.34
CA LYS A 154 9.12 27.25 3.18
C LYS A 154 7.83 27.32 2.34
N ASN A 155 7.85 28.09 1.25
CA ASN A 155 6.65 28.37 0.45
C ASN A 155 6.71 27.78 -0.96
N SER A 156 7.90 27.51 -1.50
CA SER A 156 8.04 27.02 -2.87
C SER A 156 8.70 25.66 -2.93
N LYS A 157 8.31 24.86 -3.92
CA LYS A 157 8.95 23.60 -4.25
C LYS A 157 9.09 23.50 -5.75
N TRP A 158 10.28 23.11 -6.19
CA TRP A 158 10.63 22.94 -7.60
C TRP A 158 11.07 21.51 -7.79
N LEU A 159 10.76 20.93 -8.95
CA LEU A 159 11.13 19.59 -9.29
C LEU A 159 11.40 19.47 -10.78
N ILE A 160 12.52 18.87 -11.14
CA ILE A 160 12.88 18.53 -12.51
C ILE A 160 13.10 17.02 -12.59
N GLY A 161 12.50 16.37 -13.59
CA GLY A 161 12.58 14.93 -13.82
C GLY A 161 11.22 14.24 -13.69
N ASP A 162 11.22 13.07 -13.05
CA ASP A 162 10.02 12.27 -12.80
C ASP A 162 9.28 12.72 -11.54
N TYR A 163 8.01 13.07 -11.71
CA TYR A 163 7.16 13.48 -10.61
C TYR A 163 5.75 12.92 -10.71
N SER A 164 5.06 13.02 -9.60
CA SER A 164 3.62 12.80 -9.51
C SER A 164 3.00 14.02 -8.84
N VAL A 165 1.86 14.41 -9.36
CA VAL A 165 1.05 15.49 -8.81
C VAL A 165 -0.19 14.88 -8.23
N HIS A 166 -0.42 15.09 -6.93
CA HIS A 166 -1.59 14.59 -6.25
C HIS A 166 -2.46 15.75 -5.78
N CYS A 167 -3.50 16.03 -6.57
CA CYS A 167 -4.58 16.95 -6.24
C CYS A 167 -5.89 16.24 -6.62
N GLY A 168 -7.03 16.57 -6.01
CA GLY A 168 -8.28 15.88 -6.33
C GLY A 168 -8.30 14.38 -5.96
N GLN A 169 -9.01 13.58 -6.77
CA GLN A 169 -9.38 12.18 -6.53
C GLN A 169 -8.98 11.23 -7.68
N GLY A 170 -8.10 11.68 -8.58
CA GLY A 170 -7.54 10.84 -9.64
C GLY A 170 -8.39 10.75 -10.92
N ILE A 171 -9.36 11.65 -11.15
CA ILE A 171 -10.00 11.74 -12.48
C ILE A 171 -9.03 12.38 -13.48
N LEU A 172 -8.58 13.61 -13.19
CA LEU A 172 -7.63 14.34 -14.03
C LEU A 172 -6.27 14.49 -13.34
N LEU A 173 -6.30 14.61 -12.01
CA LEU A 173 -5.15 14.95 -11.18
C LEU A 173 -4.72 13.74 -10.36
N GLY A 174 -3.54 13.23 -10.70
CA GLY A 174 -2.94 12.09 -10.03
C GLY A 174 -3.22 10.76 -10.71
N ARG A 175 -2.46 9.76 -10.27
CA ARG A 175 -2.62 8.36 -10.62
C ARG A 175 -4.10 8.01 -10.48
N PRO A 176 -4.79 7.48 -11.52
CA PRO A 176 -6.12 6.89 -11.34
C PRO A 176 -6.01 5.99 -10.13
N GLY A 177 -6.78 6.35 -9.10
CA GLY A 177 -6.60 5.85 -7.74
C GLY A 177 -6.30 4.37 -7.79
N PHE A 178 -5.07 4.05 -7.44
CA PHE A 178 -4.65 2.68 -7.24
C PHE A 178 -5.76 2.02 -6.42
N PRO A 179 -6.36 0.89 -6.84
CA PRO A 179 -7.02 0.01 -5.90
C PRO A 179 -5.92 -0.62 -5.04
N SER A 180 -5.21 0.18 -4.23
CA SER A 180 -4.58 -0.40 -3.07
C SER A 180 -5.75 -0.93 -2.22
N PRO A 181 -5.59 -2.11 -1.61
CA PRO A 181 -6.43 -2.54 -0.49
C PRO A 181 -6.26 -1.64 0.75
N THR A 182 -5.65 -0.45 0.62
CA THR A 182 -5.33 0.47 1.70
C THR A 182 -5.71 1.88 1.26
N THR A 183 -7.03 2.13 1.20
CA THR A 183 -7.71 3.44 1.28
C THR A 183 -7.34 4.48 0.21
N ASN A 184 -8.32 5.13 -0.42
CA ASN A 184 -8.05 6.19 -1.40
C ASN A 184 -7.46 7.47 -0.78
N GLU A 185 -7.21 7.50 0.53
CA GLU A 185 -7.09 8.77 1.26
C GLU A 185 -5.95 8.87 2.28
N TYR A 186 -4.85 8.15 2.06
CA TYR A 186 -3.64 8.37 2.86
C TYR A 186 -2.50 9.00 2.05
N PHE A 187 -2.34 10.31 2.30
CA PHE A 187 -1.07 11.05 2.37
C PHE A 187 -0.27 11.33 1.11
N ARG A 188 -0.90 11.59 -0.04
CA ARG A 188 -0.17 12.30 -1.10
C ARG A 188 -0.97 13.51 -1.55
N PHE A 189 -0.46 14.68 -1.19
CA PHE A 189 -0.92 15.97 -1.68
C PHE A 189 0.27 16.74 -2.25
N GLY A 190 0.03 17.44 -3.35
CA GLY A 190 1.02 18.29 -4.00
C GLY A 190 2.02 17.53 -4.86
N LEU A 191 3.15 18.19 -5.10
CA LEU A 191 4.22 17.74 -5.97
C LEU A 191 5.16 16.79 -5.24
N SER A 192 5.37 15.59 -5.77
CA SER A 192 6.34 14.64 -5.22
C SER A 192 7.19 13.99 -6.32
N GLY A 193 8.49 13.91 -6.05
CA GLY A 193 9.42 13.20 -6.93
C GLY A 193 9.23 11.70 -6.83
N GLN A 194 9.33 11.02 -7.97
CA GLN A 194 9.14 9.59 -8.05
C GLN A 194 10.38 8.93 -8.63
N THR A 195 10.73 7.77 -8.08
CA THR A 195 11.73 6.87 -8.63
C THR A 195 11.09 5.51 -8.85
N GLY A 196 10.99 5.08 -10.11
CA GLY A 196 10.43 3.77 -10.45
C GLY A 196 9.70 3.73 -11.78
N VAL A 197 9.41 2.52 -12.26
CA VAL A 197 8.83 2.22 -13.58
C VAL A 197 7.29 2.22 -13.57
N SER A 198 6.66 2.94 -12.64
CA SER A 198 5.19 2.96 -12.57
C SER A 198 4.62 3.92 -13.63
N SER A 199 4.16 3.38 -14.76
CA SER A 199 3.62 4.16 -15.88
C SER A 199 2.36 4.99 -15.56
N SER A 200 1.59 4.63 -14.52
CA SER A 200 0.33 5.30 -14.22
C SER A 200 0.52 6.50 -13.28
N GLY A 201 0.10 7.69 -13.74
CA GLY A 201 0.09 8.93 -12.95
C GLY A 201 1.44 9.62 -12.74
N MET A 202 2.48 9.15 -13.43
CA MET A 202 3.81 9.79 -13.44
C MET A 202 3.93 10.75 -14.62
N TYR A 203 4.53 11.90 -14.35
CA TYR A 203 4.84 12.95 -15.30
C TYR A 203 6.35 13.13 -15.39
N ARG A 204 6.83 13.50 -16.58
CA ARG A 204 8.23 13.85 -16.84
C ARG A 204 8.33 15.28 -17.31
N GLY A 205 9.21 16.06 -16.67
CA GLY A 205 9.51 17.43 -17.07
C GLY A 205 9.81 18.32 -15.86
N VAL A 206 9.27 19.53 -15.87
CA VAL A 206 9.49 20.53 -14.82
C VAL A 206 8.19 20.80 -14.10
N ALA A 207 8.23 20.84 -12.78
CA ALA A 207 7.09 21.20 -11.96
C ALA A 207 7.49 22.17 -10.86
N TRP A 208 6.57 23.06 -10.52
CA TRP A 208 6.71 24.00 -9.43
C TRP A 208 5.43 24.01 -8.61
N GLN A 209 5.57 24.28 -7.32
CA GLN A 209 4.48 24.45 -6.39
C GLN A 209 4.81 25.64 -5.51
N TYR A 210 3.82 26.49 -5.26
CA TYR A 210 3.93 27.65 -4.41
C TYR A 210 2.74 27.76 -3.49
N HIS A 211 3.03 27.96 -2.22
CA HIS A 211 2.07 28.14 -1.15
C HIS A 211 2.06 29.60 -0.74
N ASN A 212 0.88 30.19 -0.75
CA ASN A 212 0.62 31.50 -0.23
C ASN A 212 -0.54 31.42 0.75
N LYS A 213 -0.23 31.38 2.05
CA LYS A 213 -1.22 31.19 3.12
C LYS A 213 -2.05 29.92 2.87
N SER A 214 -3.36 30.07 2.65
CA SER A 214 -4.29 28.98 2.33
C SER A 214 -4.23 28.53 0.87
N ASP A 215 -3.69 29.34 -0.03
CA ASP A 215 -3.63 29.05 -1.45
C ASP A 215 -2.39 28.24 -1.82
N THR A 216 -2.57 27.28 -2.72
CA THR A 216 -1.51 26.47 -3.33
C THR A 216 -1.67 26.52 -4.84
N PHE A 217 -0.65 27.02 -5.51
CA PHE A 217 -0.53 27.02 -6.96
C PHE A 217 0.48 25.95 -7.36
N LEU A 218 0.14 25.16 -8.38
CA LEU A 218 1.06 24.18 -8.95
C LEU A 218 1.01 24.29 -10.46
N GLY A 219 2.19 24.44 -11.06
CA GLY A 219 2.37 24.36 -12.50
C GLY A 219 3.29 23.21 -12.83
N ALA A 220 2.98 22.46 -13.88
CA ALA A 220 3.78 21.36 -14.35
C ALA A 220 3.79 21.37 -15.88
N LEU A 221 4.99 21.33 -16.44
CA LEU A 221 5.21 21.09 -17.86
C LEU A 221 5.58 19.62 -17.99
N SER A 222 4.65 18.84 -18.52
CA SER A 222 4.90 17.46 -18.93
C SER A 222 5.12 17.41 -20.43
N GLN A 223 5.89 16.43 -20.91
CA GLN A 223 6.02 16.10 -22.34
C GLN A 223 4.67 15.96 -23.07
N SER A 224 3.59 15.62 -22.35
CA SER A 224 2.27 15.35 -22.93
C SER A 224 1.29 16.53 -22.88
N SER A 225 1.33 17.37 -21.84
CA SER A 225 0.45 18.53 -21.69
C SER A 225 0.90 19.42 -20.52
N PRO A 226 0.70 20.75 -20.61
CA PRO A 226 0.80 21.62 -19.44
C PRO A 226 -0.29 21.26 -18.43
N LEU A 227 0.06 21.34 -17.16
CA LEU A 227 -0.79 21.12 -16.01
C LEU A 227 -0.75 22.36 -15.12
N LEU A 228 -1.91 22.94 -14.84
CA LEU A 228 -2.07 24.07 -13.93
C LEU A 228 -3.09 23.69 -12.88
N ILE A 229 -2.78 23.95 -11.61
CA ILE A 229 -3.64 23.64 -10.48
C ILE A 229 -3.65 24.84 -9.55
N TRP A 230 -4.85 25.22 -9.15
CA TRP A 230 -5.06 26.08 -8.00
C TRP A 230 -5.88 25.33 -6.96
N LYS A 231 -5.47 25.44 -5.70
CA LYS A 231 -6.14 24.85 -4.56
C LYS A 231 -6.15 25.85 -3.42
N LYS A 232 -7.26 25.92 -2.70
CA LYS A 232 -7.40 26.66 -1.46
C LYS A 232 -7.69 25.70 -0.31
N ASN A 233 -6.97 25.84 0.79
CA ASN A 233 -7.12 25.07 2.01
C ASN A 233 -7.72 25.95 3.11
N HIS A 234 -8.77 25.47 3.76
CA HIS A 234 -9.35 26.00 4.99
C HIS A 234 -9.18 24.97 6.11
N SER A 235 -9.63 25.29 7.33
CA SER A 235 -9.52 24.38 8.48
C SER A 235 -10.29 23.07 8.31
N LEU A 236 -11.41 23.05 7.56
CA LEU A 236 -12.28 21.88 7.38
C LEU A 236 -12.59 21.54 5.91
N LEU A 237 -12.06 22.34 4.98
CA LEU A 237 -12.41 22.25 3.58
C LEU A 237 -11.18 22.53 2.72
N ALA A 238 -11.00 21.77 1.66
CA ALA A 238 -10.04 22.06 0.62
C ALA A 238 -10.69 21.91 -0.75
N TYR A 239 -10.60 22.93 -1.59
CA TYR A 239 -11.17 22.91 -2.92
C TYR A 239 -10.22 23.51 -3.94
N GLY A 240 -10.47 23.26 -5.21
CA GLY A 240 -9.60 23.77 -6.25
C GLY A 240 -10.08 23.40 -7.64
N ALA A 241 -9.35 23.91 -8.62
CA ALA A 241 -9.54 23.63 -10.02
C ALA A 241 -8.20 23.27 -10.64
N ALA A 242 -8.24 22.47 -11.70
CA ALA A 242 -7.06 22.25 -12.51
C ALA A 242 -7.39 22.11 -13.98
N LEU A 243 -6.37 22.39 -14.78
CA LEU A 243 -6.37 22.29 -16.23
C LEU A 243 -5.21 21.38 -16.65
N LYS A 244 -5.49 20.39 -17.49
CA LYS A 244 -4.50 19.52 -18.13
C LYS A 244 -4.79 19.49 -19.63
N GLY A 245 -3.96 20.15 -20.42
CA GLY A 245 -4.27 20.37 -21.84
C GLY A 245 -5.58 21.15 -22.00
N SER A 246 -6.56 20.57 -22.69
CA SER A 246 -7.90 21.16 -22.89
C SER A 246 -8.95 20.71 -21.86
N GLU A 247 -8.63 19.74 -21.00
CA GLU A 247 -9.55 19.25 -19.98
C GLU A 247 -9.37 20.02 -18.67
N TRP A 248 -10.49 20.41 -18.07
CA TRP A 248 -10.50 20.99 -16.73
C TRP A 248 -11.25 20.09 -15.75
N THR A 249 -10.89 20.20 -14.48
CA THR A 249 -11.53 19.53 -13.37
C THR A 249 -11.72 20.50 -12.22
N VAL A 250 -12.79 20.31 -11.45
CA VAL A 250 -12.99 20.96 -10.15
C VAL A 250 -13.10 19.88 -9.10
N PHE A 251 -12.44 20.11 -7.96
CA PHE A 251 -12.43 19.16 -6.86
C PHE A 251 -12.67 19.85 -5.54
N GLY A 252 -13.23 19.09 -4.61
CA GLY A 252 -13.49 19.51 -3.24
C GLY A 252 -13.28 18.35 -2.28
N LYS A 253 -12.82 18.67 -1.08
CA LYS A 253 -12.70 17.75 0.05
C LYS A 253 -13.16 18.49 1.29
N TYR A 254 -14.04 17.87 2.05
CA TYR A 254 -14.48 18.31 3.36
C TYR A 254 -14.00 17.29 4.39
N TYR A 255 -13.59 17.76 5.55
CA TYR A 255 -13.12 16.95 6.65
C TYR A 255 -13.57 17.54 7.97
N GLU A 256 -14.21 16.71 8.79
CA GLU A 256 -14.66 17.04 10.13
C GLU A 256 -14.48 15.81 11.01
N GLY A 257 -13.51 15.90 11.93
CA GLY A 257 -13.09 14.79 12.77
C GLY A 257 -12.82 13.51 11.95
N PRO A 258 -13.55 12.41 12.20
CA PRO A 258 -13.37 11.15 11.49
C PRO A 258 -14.01 11.10 10.10
N LEU A 259 -14.88 12.06 9.77
CA LEU A 259 -15.62 12.09 8.51
C LEU A 259 -14.84 12.87 7.47
N ARG A 260 -14.80 12.33 6.26
CA ARG A 260 -14.25 13.00 5.10
C ARG A 260 -15.14 12.74 3.90
N VAL A 261 -15.39 13.78 3.12
CA VAL A 261 -16.20 13.72 1.90
C VAL A 261 -15.42 14.40 0.80
N PHE A 262 -15.48 13.87 -0.41
CA PHE A 262 -14.78 14.42 -1.54
C PHE A 262 -15.56 14.31 -2.83
N THR A 263 -15.20 15.19 -3.75
CA THR A 263 -15.71 15.18 -5.11
C THR A 263 -14.63 15.65 -6.07
N GLU A 264 -14.64 15.09 -7.28
CA GLU A 264 -13.93 15.60 -8.45
C GLU A 264 -14.87 15.50 -9.64
N VAL A 265 -14.94 16.55 -10.47
CA VAL A 265 -15.86 16.63 -11.61
C VAL A 265 -15.11 17.19 -12.82
N THR A 266 -15.20 16.46 -13.93
CA THR A 266 -14.84 16.93 -15.28
C THR A 266 -16.10 16.98 -16.15
N ARG A 267 -15.96 17.40 -17.41
CA ARG A 267 -17.06 17.43 -18.38
C ARG A 267 -17.75 16.06 -18.55
N GLU A 268 -17.00 14.97 -18.42
CA GLU A 268 -17.50 13.62 -18.78
C GLU A 268 -17.52 12.64 -17.61
N LYS A 269 -16.89 12.99 -16.48
CA LYS A 269 -16.71 12.10 -15.34
C LYS A 269 -16.95 12.83 -14.03
N GLN A 270 -17.51 12.12 -13.07
CA GLN A 270 -17.71 12.62 -11.72
C GLN A 270 -17.34 11.51 -10.73
N HIS A 271 -16.50 11.83 -9.76
CA HIS A 271 -16.09 10.94 -8.70
C HIS A 271 -16.49 11.59 -7.38
N ILE A 272 -17.46 10.99 -6.69
CA ILE A 272 -17.88 11.40 -5.35
C ILE A 272 -17.52 10.26 -4.41
N GLY A 273 -17.07 10.60 -3.22
CA GLY A 273 -16.89 9.60 -2.19
C GLY A 273 -16.76 10.22 -0.83
N GLY A 274 -16.60 9.36 0.14
CA GLY A 274 -16.32 9.77 1.50
C GLY A 274 -15.84 8.58 2.30
N ASN A 275 -15.17 8.88 3.39
CA ASN A 275 -14.84 7.89 4.38
C ASN A 275 -15.17 8.39 5.78
N LEU A 276 -15.37 7.43 6.66
CA LEU A 276 -15.61 7.64 8.07
C LEU A 276 -14.69 6.68 8.82
N LEU A 277 -13.92 7.23 9.75
CA LEU A 277 -13.03 6.46 10.59
C LEU A 277 -13.54 6.38 12.01
N TYR A 278 -14.04 5.23 12.44
CA TYR A 278 -14.59 5.06 13.78
C TYR A 278 -13.94 3.86 14.45
N GLN A 279 -13.31 4.07 15.61
CA GLN A 279 -12.69 2.99 16.41
C GLN A 279 -11.77 2.08 15.56
N ASP A 280 -10.82 2.69 14.84
CA ASP A 280 -9.90 2.05 13.88
C ASP A 280 -10.52 1.36 12.66
N VAL A 281 -11.85 1.35 12.57
CA VAL A 281 -12.59 0.89 11.39
C VAL A 281 -12.75 2.05 10.42
N LEU A 282 -12.14 1.93 9.25
CA LEU A 282 -12.38 2.82 8.13
C LEU A 282 -13.51 2.26 7.27
N PHE A 283 -14.58 3.03 7.11
CA PHE A 283 -15.55 2.85 6.05
C PHE A 283 -15.27 3.86 4.93
N GLU A 284 -15.30 3.44 3.67
CA GLU A 284 -15.10 4.29 2.50
C GLU A 284 -16.11 3.90 1.42
N LEU A 285 -16.78 4.91 0.85
CA LEU A 285 -17.69 4.79 -0.27
C LEU A 285 -17.16 5.66 -1.41
N ASN A 286 -17.06 5.09 -2.60
CA ASN A 286 -16.74 5.80 -3.83
C ASN A 286 -17.81 5.50 -4.87
N VAL A 287 -18.19 6.54 -5.61
CA VAL A 287 -19.13 6.50 -6.71
C VAL A 287 -18.46 7.21 -7.87
N LEU A 288 -18.21 6.48 -8.95
CA LEU A 288 -17.66 7.03 -10.19
C LEU A 288 -18.73 6.96 -11.27
N ARG A 289 -19.11 8.12 -11.78
CA ARG A 289 -19.97 8.26 -12.95
C ARG A 289 -19.09 8.56 -14.16
N THR A 290 -19.29 7.80 -15.22
CA THR A 290 -18.71 8.04 -16.54
C THR A 290 -19.83 8.08 -17.59
N LYS A 291 -19.49 8.26 -18.87
CA LYS A 291 -20.44 8.12 -19.98
C LYS A 291 -21.02 6.70 -20.10
N GLU A 292 -20.27 5.69 -19.66
CA GLU A 292 -20.61 4.27 -19.82
C GLU A 292 -21.53 3.76 -18.69
N GLY A 293 -21.61 4.50 -17.57
CA GLY A 293 -22.46 4.14 -16.45
C GLY A 293 -21.95 4.65 -15.11
N LEU A 294 -22.46 4.03 -14.04
CA LEU A 294 -22.12 4.35 -12.66
C LEU A 294 -21.49 3.12 -12.00
N THR A 295 -20.29 3.28 -11.48
CA THR A 295 -19.57 2.26 -10.72
C THR A 295 -19.53 2.65 -9.24
N THR A 296 -19.61 1.65 -8.37
CA THR A 296 -19.58 1.87 -6.92
C THR A 296 -18.57 0.96 -6.24
N ARG A 297 -17.80 1.54 -5.34
CA ARG A 297 -16.85 0.83 -4.50
C ARG A 297 -17.13 1.14 -3.05
N LYS A 298 -17.45 0.11 -2.29
CA LYS A 298 -17.55 0.16 -0.83
C LYS A 298 -16.33 -0.55 -0.26
N TYR A 299 -15.73 0.04 0.76
CA TYR A 299 -14.57 -0.49 1.42
C TYR A 299 -14.75 -0.33 2.92
N LEU A 300 -14.56 -1.41 3.66
CA LEU A 300 -14.53 -1.41 5.11
C LEU A 300 -13.23 -2.06 5.52
N SER A 301 -12.51 -1.49 6.47
CA SER A 301 -11.30 -2.12 6.97
C SER A 301 -10.99 -1.75 8.39
N TRP A 302 -10.37 -2.68 9.08
CA TRP A 302 -9.85 -2.49 10.42
C TRP A 302 -8.47 -3.10 10.47
N GLN A 303 -7.59 -2.47 11.23
CA GLN A 303 -6.25 -2.97 11.46
C GLN A 303 -5.76 -2.49 12.82
N ASP A 304 -5.15 -3.41 13.55
CA ASP A 304 -4.46 -3.17 14.81
C ASP A 304 -3.22 -4.09 14.91
N ARG A 305 -2.68 -4.26 16.11
CA ARG A 305 -1.59 -5.19 16.41
C ARG A 305 -1.99 -6.68 16.35
N LEU A 306 -3.26 -7.01 16.60
CA LEU A 306 -3.77 -8.38 16.62
C LEU A 306 -4.03 -8.90 15.21
N GLY A 307 -4.33 -8.01 14.27
CA GLY A 307 -4.47 -8.35 12.87
C GLY A 307 -5.09 -7.24 12.05
N ARG A 308 -5.71 -7.65 10.96
CA ARG A 308 -6.40 -6.77 10.03
C ARG A 308 -7.49 -7.53 9.33
N TRP A 309 -8.56 -6.84 9.01
CA TRP A 309 -9.54 -7.34 8.06
C TRP A 309 -10.00 -6.22 7.16
N HIS A 310 -10.45 -6.60 5.96
CA HIS A 310 -11.12 -5.68 5.08
C HIS A 310 -12.19 -6.37 4.25
N VAL A 311 -13.18 -5.58 3.86
CA VAL A 311 -14.29 -5.94 2.99
C VAL A 311 -14.28 -4.93 1.85
N ILE A 312 -14.11 -5.41 0.62
CA ILE A 312 -14.25 -4.61 -0.60
C ILE A 312 -15.49 -5.12 -1.32
N HIS A 313 -16.39 -4.23 -1.69
CA HIS A 313 -17.46 -4.51 -2.62
C HIS A 313 -17.32 -3.56 -3.81
N ASN A 314 -16.85 -4.09 -4.92
CA ASN A 314 -16.53 -3.31 -6.12
C ASN A 314 -17.38 -3.81 -7.29
N ASP A 315 -18.29 -2.96 -7.78
CA ASP A 315 -19.17 -3.28 -8.92
C ASP A 315 -19.87 -4.64 -8.80
N GLY A 316 -20.44 -4.90 -7.62
CA GLY A 316 -21.18 -6.13 -7.34
C GLY A 316 -20.33 -7.33 -6.93
N ILE A 317 -18.99 -7.20 -6.89
CA ILE A 317 -18.08 -8.27 -6.49
C ILE A 317 -17.58 -8.04 -5.07
N LEU A 318 -17.98 -8.91 -4.14
CA LEU A 318 -17.50 -8.92 -2.76
C LEU A 318 -16.12 -9.60 -2.63
N ARG A 319 -15.23 -9.00 -1.85
CA ARG A 319 -13.96 -9.59 -1.40
C ARG A 319 -13.78 -9.30 0.07
N VAL A 320 -13.64 -10.35 0.87
CA VAL A 320 -13.38 -10.26 2.30
C VAL A 320 -12.03 -10.89 2.57
N GLN A 321 -11.21 -10.21 3.35
CA GLN A 321 -9.97 -10.75 3.86
C GLN A 321 -9.91 -10.51 5.36
N LEU A 322 -9.62 -11.56 6.12
CA LEU A 322 -9.23 -11.51 7.52
C LEU A 322 -7.80 -12.04 7.62
N GLN A 323 -6.95 -11.37 8.37
CA GLN A 323 -5.56 -11.77 8.55
C GLN A 323 -5.07 -11.42 9.95
N ASN A 324 -4.45 -12.36 10.63
CA ASN A 324 -3.59 -12.11 11.78
C ASN A 324 -2.20 -12.74 11.54
N LYS A 325 -1.39 -12.88 12.59
CA LYS A 325 -0.04 -13.46 12.52
C LYS A 325 -0.04 -14.88 11.92
N ASN A 326 -1.01 -15.71 12.30
CA ASN A 326 -1.01 -17.15 11.99
C ASN A 326 -2.17 -17.58 11.09
N LEU A 327 -3.15 -16.73 10.82
CA LEU A 327 -4.39 -17.06 10.13
C LEU A 327 -4.66 -16.05 9.03
N ARG A 328 -5.05 -16.52 7.85
CA ARG A 328 -5.60 -15.68 6.77
C ARG A 328 -6.81 -16.35 6.19
N LEU A 329 -7.93 -15.64 6.13
CA LEU A 329 -9.15 -16.09 5.48
C LEU A 329 -9.46 -15.13 4.34
N PHE A 330 -9.75 -15.68 3.17
CA PHE A 330 -10.17 -14.93 1.99
C PHE A 330 -11.51 -15.48 1.54
N VAL A 331 -12.46 -14.60 1.26
CA VAL A 331 -13.74 -14.93 0.63
C VAL A 331 -13.92 -13.99 -0.55
N ASN A 332 -13.89 -14.53 -1.76
CA ASN A 332 -14.02 -13.75 -2.98
C ASN A 332 -15.26 -14.22 -3.74
N GLU A 333 -16.18 -13.30 -3.99
CA GLU A 333 -17.26 -13.50 -4.93
C GLU A 333 -16.69 -13.61 -6.34
N HIS A 334 -17.18 -14.60 -7.05
CA HIS A 334 -16.88 -14.88 -8.44
C HIS A 334 -18.22 -14.88 -9.18
N SER A 335 -18.40 -13.87 -10.02
CA SER A 335 -19.57 -13.72 -10.88
C SER A 335 -19.27 -14.29 -12.26
N LYS A 336 -20.11 -15.20 -12.76
CA LYS A 336 -20.10 -15.68 -14.16
C LYS A 336 -21.15 -14.96 -15.03
N GLY A 337 -21.78 -13.89 -14.53
CA GLY A 337 -22.88 -13.17 -15.19
C GLY A 337 -23.85 -12.55 -14.18
N ALA A 338 -24.92 -11.90 -14.68
CA ALA A 338 -25.82 -11.08 -13.84
C ALA A 338 -26.54 -11.82 -12.70
N LEU A 339 -26.72 -13.16 -12.79
CA LEU A 339 -27.60 -13.92 -11.89
C LEU A 339 -26.92 -15.04 -11.10
N VAL A 340 -25.70 -15.48 -11.44
CA VAL A 340 -25.02 -16.59 -10.76
C VAL A 340 -23.81 -16.10 -10.00
N ARG A 341 -23.95 -16.03 -8.67
CA ARG A 341 -22.91 -15.62 -7.73
C ARG A 341 -22.35 -16.84 -7.03
N THR A 342 -21.04 -17.01 -7.08
CA THR A 342 -20.33 -18.11 -6.43
C THR A 342 -19.25 -17.55 -5.52
N TYR A 343 -18.89 -18.25 -4.45
CA TYR A 343 -17.87 -17.77 -3.53
C TYR A 343 -16.67 -18.72 -3.50
N ARG A 344 -15.49 -18.13 -3.61
CA ARG A 344 -14.22 -18.80 -3.42
C ARG A 344 -13.72 -18.51 -2.02
N TRP A 345 -13.47 -19.57 -1.27
CA TRP A 345 -12.93 -19.51 0.07
C TRP A 345 -11.49 -19.98 0.05
N LYS A 346 -10.62 -19.27 0.77
CA LYS A 346 -9.25 -19.71 1.02
C LYS A 346 -8.90 -19.45 2.47
N LEU A 347 -8.46 -20.48 3.18
CA LEU A 347 -7.98 -20.41 4.55
C LEU A 347 -6.51 -20.76 4.57
N GLN A 348 -5.67 -19.91 5.15
CA GLN A 348 -4.25 -20.16 5.37
C GLN A 348 -4.01 -20.16 6.87
N LEU A 349 -3.47 -21.23 7.41
CA LEU A 349 -3.08 -21.35 8.81
C LEU A 349 -1.59 -21.65 8.88
N GLN A 350 -0.84 -20.83 9.59
CA GLN A 350 0.54 -21.09 9.94
C GLN A 350 0.58 -21.64 11.37
N ARG A 351 0.94 -22.92 11.49
CA ARG A 351 1.14 -23.57 12.79
C ARG A 351 2.54 -24.16 12.81
N SER A 352 3.33 -23.75 13.80
CA SER A 352 4.75 -24.10 13.88
C SER A 352 5.49 -23.67 12.59
N LYS A 353 6.26 -24.57 11.98
CA LYS A 353 6.99 -24.31 10.71
C LYS A 353 6.20 -24.76 9.47
N ILE A 354 4.90 -25.05 9.59
CA ILE A 354 4.04 -25.57 8.51
C ILE A 354 2.95 -24.55 8.19
N ASN A 355 2.74 -24.29 6.90
CA ASN A 355 1.62 -23.51 6.39
C ASN A 355 0.59 -24.47 5.77
N TYR A 356 -0.64 -24.38 6.24
CA TYR A 356 -1.79 -25.12 5.75
C TYR A 356 -2.60 -24.15 4.89
N ASP A 357 -2.79 -24.44 3.61
CA ASP A 357 -3.72 -23.71 2.75
C ASP A 357 -4.90 -24.63 2.40
N LEU A 358 -6.12 -24.20 2.70
CA LEU A 358 -7.36 -24.83 2.29
C LEU A 358 -8.08 -23.92 1.31
N HIS A 359 -8.66 -24.48 0.27
CA HIS A 359 -9.40 -23.78 -0.76
C HIS A 359 -10.71 -24.50 -1.06
N TRP A 360 -11.76 -23.73 -1.30
CA TRP A 360 -13.03 -24.25 -1.77
C TRP A 360 -13.68 -23.29 -2.75
N HIS A 361 -14.21 -23.81 -3.86
CA HIS A 361 -14.99 -23.05 -4.83
C HIS A 361 -15.94 -23.96 -5.61
N GLN A 362 -17.26 -23.85 -5.36
CA GLN A 362 -18.29 -24.57 -6.13
C GLN A 362 -18.06 -26.09 -6.19
N GLY A 363 -17.78 -26.70 -5.04
CA GLY A 363 -17.52 -28.14 -4.96
C GLY A 363 -16.11 -28.55 -5.40
N THR A 364 -15.30 -27.64 -5.98
CA THR A 364 -13.85 -27.86 -6.07
C THR A 364 -13.23 -27.65 -4.68
N TYR A 365 -12.41 -28.60 -4.23
CA TYR A 365 -11.66 -28.52 -2.98
C TYR A 365 -10.16 -28.54 -3.25
N GLY A 366 -9.40 -27.78 -2.48
CA GLY A 366 -7.94 -27.80 -2.51
C GLY A 366 -7.36 -27.79 -1.11
N LEU A 367 -6.34 -28.61 -0.87
CA LEU A 367 -5.54 -28.63 0.34
C LEU A 367 -4.08 -28.50 -0.08
N SER A 368 -3.29 -27.71 0.65
CA SER A 368 -1.84 -27.79 0.59
C SER A 368 -1.19 -27.59 1.95
N LEU A 369 -0.10 -28.32 2.16
CA LEU A 369 0.70 -28.32 3.38
C LEU A 369 2.13 -27.99 2.99
N ARG A 370 2.64 -26.85 3.45
CA ARG A 370 3.97 -26.36 3.10
C ARG A 370 4.85 -26.24 4.33
N HIS A 371 5.91 -27.03 4.36
CA HIS A 371 6.99 -26.91 5.33
C HIS A 371 8.22 -26.29 4.67
N THR A 372 8.93 -25.45 5.42
CA THR A 372 10.21 -24.89 4.98
C THR A 372 11.17 -24.87 6.17
N TRP A 373 12.36 -25.41 5.97
CA TRP A 373 13.39 -25.47 7.00
C TRP A 373 14.77 -25.25 6.42
N LEU A 374 15.71 -24.90 7.30
CA LEU A 374 17.12 -24.70 7.00
C LEU A 374 17.92 -25.77 7.72
N HIS A 375 18.93 -26.31 7.05
CA HIS A 375 19.92 -27.20 7.63
C HIS A 375 21.29 -26.86 7.04
N GLY A 376 22.14 -26.20 7.83
CA GLY A 376 23.38 -25.61 7.35
C GLY A 376 23.12 -24.57 6.23
N PRO A 377 23.87 -24.60 5.11
CA PRO A 377 23.65 -23.70 3.98
C PRO A 377 22.47 -24.10 3.08
N VAL A 378 21.76 -25.19 3.41
CA VAL A 378 20.71 -25.77 2.56
C VAL A 378 19.32 -25.38 3.06
N LYS A 379 18.48 -24.92 2.13
CA LYS A 379 17.07 -24.62 2.37
C LYS A 379 16.18 -25.65 1.70
N TYR A 380 15.33 -26.28 2.49
CA TYR A 380 14.39 -27.28 2.04
C TYR A 380 12.97 -26.73 2.06
N HIS A 381 12.21 -27.09 1.04
CA HIS A 381 10.80 -26.78 0.88
C HIS A 381 10.08 -28.08 0.55
N LEU A 382 9.08 -28.42 1.33
CA LEU A 382 8.20 -29.55 1.05
C LEU A 382 6.78 -29.03 0.99
N LEU A 383 6.08 -29.34 -0.09
CA LEU A 383 4.67 -29.08 -0.27
C LEU A 383 3.99 -30.42 -0.53
N PHE A 384 2.95 -30.74 0.22
CA PHE A 384 1.93 -31.68 -0.21
C PHE A 384 0.74 -30.88 -0.72
N ALA A 385 0.09 -31.32 -1.79
CA ALA A 385 -1.11 -30.69 -2.30
C ALA A 385 -2.09 -31.74 -2.84
N ALA A 386 -3.37 -31.52 -2.60
CA ALA A 386 -4.48 -32.33 -3.11
C ALA A 386 -5.60 -31.42 -3.60
N VAL A 387 -6.23 -31.76 -4.72
CA VAL A 387 -7.31 -31.03 -5.37
C VAL A 387 -8.33 -32.03 -5.93
N ASP A 388 -9.58 -31.88 -5.53
CA ASP A 388 -10.76 -32.51 -6.17
C ASP A 388 -11.42 -31.43 -7.03
N TYR A 389 -11.27 -31.53 -8.34
CA TYR A 389 -11.67 -30.54 -9.33
C TYR A 389 -13.07 -30.81 -9.87
N ARG A 390 -13.99 -29.88 -9.60
CA ARG A 390 -15.39 -29.92 -10.07
C ARG A 390 -15.74 -28.78 -11.02
N GLY A 391 -14.79 -28.35 -11.85
CA GLY A 391 -15.03 -27.34 -12.90
C GLY A 391 -14.76 -25.88 -12.49
N SER A 392 -14.11 -25.65 -11.35
CA SER A 392 -13.66 -24.32 -10.91
C SER A 392 -12.19 -24.36 -10.49
N PRO A 393 -11.30 -23.46 -10.97
CA PRO A 393 -9.87 -23.58 -10.72
C PRO A 393 -9.47 -23.21 -9.28
N VAL A 394 -8.47 -23.93 -8.77
CA VAL A 394 -7.83 -23.67 -7.46
C VAL A 394 -6.48 -23.01 -7.68
N TRP A 395 -6.18 -21.98 -6.88
CA TRP A 395 -4.85 -21.36 -6.89
C TRP A 395 -4.07 -21.82 -5.66
N LEU A 396 -3.14 -22.75 -5.87
CA LEU A 396 -2.25 -23.23 -4.82
C LEU A 396 -0.92 -22.48 -4.84
N GLY A 397 -0.46 -22.05 -3.67
CA GLY A 397 0.86 -21.42 -3.52
C GLY A 397 1.95 -22.48 -3.57
N ILE A 398 2.56 -22.68 -4.73
CA ILE A 398 3.65 -23.64 -4.91
C ILE A 398 5.01 -23.00 -4.57
N PRO A 399 5.98 -23.76 -3.98
CA PRO A 399 7.36 -23.31 -3.84
C PRO A 399 8.03 -23.09 -5.21
N ALA A 400 7.84 -21.93 -5.83
CA ALA A 400 8.43 -21.66 -7.14
C ALA A 400 9.96 -21.58 -7.08
N ALA A 401 10.62 -22.05 -8.15
CA ALA A 401 11.98 -21.63 -8.49
C ALA A 401 12.00 -20.12 -8.81
N ARG A 402 13.14 -19.44 -8.61
CA ARG A 402 13.28 -18.05 -9.07
C ARG A 402 13.00 -18.01 -10.59
N GLY A 403 12.05 -17.18 -11.02
CA GLY A 403 11.63 -17.07 -12.44
C GLY A 403 10.31 -17.78 -12.78
N TYR A 404 9.67 -18.48 -11.83
CA TYR A 404 8.35 -19.09 -12.00
C TYR A 404 7.29 -18.42 -11.13
N LEU A 405 6.02 -18.51 -11.54
CA LEU A 405 4.87 -18.05 -10.76
C LEU A 405 4.77 -18.87 -9.46
N GLY A 406 4.87 -18.20 -8.30
CA GLY A 406 4.70 -18.78 -6.96
C GLY A 406 3.29 -19.26 -6.62
N ALA A 407 2.43 -19.39 -7.64
CA ALA A 407 1.09 -19.93 -7.54
C ALA A 407 0.74 -20.61 -8.87
N LEU A 408 0.20 -21.82 -8.79
CA LEU A 408 -0.29 -22.58 -9.95
C LEU A 408 -1.81 -22.62 -9.89
N ALA A 409 -2.47 -22.30 -11.00
CA ALA A 409 -3.88 -22.58 -11.18
C ALA A 409 -4.02 -24.05 -11.57
N ILE A 410 -4.70 -24.82 -10.73
CA ILE A 410 -4.98 -26.23 -10.97
C ILE A 410 -6.39 -26.34 -11.54
N HIS A 411 -6.48 -26.97 -12.71
CA HIS A 411 -7.69 -27.12 -13.53
C HIS A 411 -8.11 -28.59 -13.69
N GLU A 412 -7.57 -29.47 -12.86
CA GLU A 412 -7.77 -30.91 -12.89
C GLU A 412 -7.59 -31.51 -11.50
N ASP A 413 -7.99 -32.77 -11.33
CA ASP A 413 -7.68 -33.51 -10.11
C ASP A 413 -6.16 -33.62 -9.95
N PHE A 414 -5.69 -33.36 -8.73
CA PHE A 414 -4.27 -33.37 -8.43
C PHE A 414 -4.06 -33.93 -7.03
N SER A 415 -3.13 -34.85 -6.87
CA SER A 415 -2.64 -35.26 -5.56
C SER A 415 -1.15 -35.44 -5.71
N GLY A 416 -0.34 -34.79 -4.88
CA GLY A 416 1.08 -34.75 -5.16
C GLY A 416 1.94 -34.09 -4.12
N ILE A 417 3.24 -34.30 -4.30
CA ILE A 417 4.29 -33.71 -3.49
C ILE A 417 5.17 -32.85 -4.38
N VAL A 418 5.42 -31.61 -3.96
CA VAL A 418 6.47 -30.77 -4.51
C VAL A 418 7.57 -30.65 -3.47
N ALA A 419 8.72 -31.24 -3.74
CA ALA A 419 9.90 -31.10 -2.90
C ALA A 419 10.91 -30.21 -3.61
N LYS A 420 11.54 -29.29 -2.88
CA LYS A 420 12.59 -28.43 -3.41
C LYS A 420 13.71 -28.29 -2.40
N VAL A 421 14.93 -28.44 -2.89
CA VAL A 421 16.17 -28.22 -2.15
C VAL A 421 16.91 -27.06 -2.81
N ALA A 422 17.37 -26.11 -2.02
CA ALA A 422 18.18 -24.99 -2.49
C ALA A 422 19.50 -24.95 -1.72
N ILE A 423 20.61 -25.07 -2.46
CA ILE A 423 22.00 -25.03 -1.94
C ILE A 423 22.70 -23.89 -2.67
N GLY A 424 22.81 -22.73 -2.03
CA GLY A 424 23.34 -21.52 -2.67
C GLY A 424 22.68 -21.23 -4.03
N PRO A 425 23.42 -21.25 -5.16
CA PRO A 425 22.90 -21.02 -6.51
C PRO A 425 22.07 -22.18 -7.09
N LEU A 426 22.23 -23.39 -6.58
CA LEU A 426 21.57 -24.59 -7.10
C LEU A 426 20.19 -24.75 -6.45
N GLN A 427 19.16 -24.93 -7.27
CA GLN A 427 17.82 -25.31 -6.85
C GLN A 427 17.40 -26.56 -7.58
N ILE A 428 17.06 -27.60 -6.84
CA ILE A 428 16.50 -28.83 -7.38
C ILE A 428 15.07 -28.93 -6.86
N GLY A 429 14.12 -29.02 -7.75
CA GLY A 429 12.70 -29.22 -7.44
C GLY A 429 12.20 -30.48 -8.13
N THR A 430 11.36 -31.24 -7.45
CA THR A 430 10.58 -32.30 -8.06
C THR A 430 9.12 -32.10 -7.71
N THR A 431 8.25 -32.34 -8.67
CA THR A 431 6.81 -32.43 -8.49
C THR A 431 6.40 -33.84 -8.88
N ILE A 432 5.81 -34.56 -7.95
CA ILE A 432 5.23 -35.88 -8.20
C ILE A 432 3.72 -35.70 -8.16
N ASN A 433 3.04 -36.03 -9.25
CA ASN A 433 1.57 -36.07 -9.33
C ASN A 433 1.12 -37.54 -9.31
N PHE A 434 0.50 -37.96 -8.22
CA PHE A 434 -0.01 -39.31 -8.02
C PHE A 434 -1.23 -39.63 -8.91
N GLU A 435 -2.04 -38.63 -9.26
CA GLU A 435 -3.20 -38.80 -10.15
C GLU A 435 -2.79 -38.90 -11.63
N ASN A 436 -1.64 -38.32 -11.98
CA ASN A 436 -1.11 -38.34 -13.34
C ASN A 436 0.41 -38.38 -13.31
N ILE A 437 0.97 -39.57 -13.05
CA ILE A 437 2.41 -39.81 -12.91
C ILE A 437 3.21 -39.25 -14.09
N PRO A 438 2.78 -39.37 -15.37
CA PRO A 438 3.47 -38.76 -16.51
C PRO A 438 3.62 -37.23 -16.44
N LYS A 439 2.77 -36.52 -15.67
CA LYS A 439 2.89 -35.07 -15.44
C LYS A 439 3.84 -34.72 -14.29
N SER A 440 4.48 -35.71 -13.66
CA SER A 440 5.53 -35.47 -12.68
C SER A 440 6.74 -34.84 -13.35
N THR A 441 7.35 -33.86 -12.70
CA THR A 441 8.47 -33.10 -13.26
C THR A 441 9.64 -33.13 -12.30
N LEU A 442 10.82 -33.42 -12.81
CA LEU A 442 12.07 -33.13 -12.13
C LEU A 442 12.67 -31.89 -12.79
N GLN A 443 12.93 -30.87 -12.00
CA GLN A 443 13.52 -29.63 -12.45
C GLN A 443 14.79 -29.35 -11.65
N MET A 444 15.89 -29.21 -12.36
CA MET A 444 17.11 -28.65 -11.79
C MET A 444 17.33 -27.27 -12.39
N SER A 445 17.71 -26.32 -11.55
CA SER A 445 18.00 -24.95 -11.97
C SER A 445 19.23 -24.48 -11.22
N TYR A 446 20.27 -24.11 -11.97
CA TYR A 446 21.53 -23.63 -11.44
C TYR A 446 21.67 -22.14 -11.76
N PHE A 447 21.88 -21.32 -10.73
CA PHE A 447 21.88 -19.87 -10.84
C PHE A 447 23.15 -19.26 -10.24
N THR A 448 24.25 -19.20 -10.98
CA THR A 448 25.45 -18.48 -10.54
C THR A 448 25.23 -16.97 -10.53
N SER A 449 25.65 -16.32 -9.46
CA SER A 449 25.91 -14.87 -9.47
C SER A 449 27.06 -14.58 -10.43
N LEU A 450 26.80 -13.84 -11.50
CA LEU A 450 27.79 -12.97 -12.12
C LEU A 450 27.56 -11.56 -11.58
#